data_AF-A0A0F9CFK1-F1
#
_entry.id   AF-A0A0F9CFK1-F1
#
_cell.length_a   1.000
_cell.length_b   1.000
_cell.length_c   1.000
_cell.angle_alpha   90.00
_cell.angle_beta   90.00
_cell.angle_gamma   90.00
#
_symmetry.space_group_name_H-M   'P 1'
#
loop_
_entity.id
_entity.type
_entity.pdbx_description
1 polymer ?
#
loop_
_entity_poly.entity_id
_entity_poly.type
_entity_poly.pdbx_seq_one_letter_code
_entity_poly.pdbx_strand_id
1 'polypeptide(L)'
;YTDNLKELEENNQIVFRYSTEQGELNNDANPNGSLDNIGGICNLEQNCVGIMPHPERASEAIISPKKTDHGRKIFDSMVEFIKRRIS
;
A
#
# COMPACT_ATOMS: atom_id res chain seq x y z
N TYR A 1 17.61 3.12 -3.58
CA TYR A 1 16.67 2.51 -4.53
C TYR A 1 17.38 1.36 -5.20
N THR A 2 16.76 0.18 -5.19
CA THR A 2 17.37 -1.05 -5.70
C THR A 2 16.48 -1.53 -6.83
N ASP A 3 17.05 -1.81 -8.00
CA ASP A 3 16.29 -2.34 -9.15
C ASP A 3 16.08 -3.86 -9.03
N ASN A 4 16.34 -4.41 -7.85
CA ASN A 4 16.37 -5.84 -7.59
C ASN A 4 15.19 -6.24 -6.71
N LEU A 5 14.24 -6.97 -7.30
CA LEU A 5 13.07 -7.51 -6.61
C LEU A 5 13.43 -8.30 -5.35
N LYS A 6 14.49 -9.12 -5.44
CA LYS A 6 14.93 -9.96 -4.33
C LYS A 6 15.36 -9.15 -3.11
N GLU A 7 16.00 -8.01 -3.35
CA GLU A 7 16.43 -7.13 -2.26
C GLU A 7 15.25 -6.44 -1.59
N LEU A 8 14.22 -6.05 -2.36
CA LEU A 8 12.97 -5.52 -1.79
C LEU A 8 12.26 -6.55 -0.90
N GLU A 9 12.26 -7.82 -1.29
CA GLU A 9 11.71 -8.93 -0.50
C GLU A 9 12.53 -9.17 0.78
N GLU A 10 13.84 -9.32 0.66
CA GLU A 10 14.76 -9.58 1.78
C GLU A 10 14.71 -8.45 2.83
N ASN A 11 14.55 -7.20 2.39
CA ASN A 11 14.45 -6.02 3.27
C ASN A 11 13.03 -5.74 3.78
N ASN A 12 12.03 -6.57 3.45
CA ASN A 12 10.62 -6.35 3.78
C ASN A 12 10.08 -4.98 3.33
N GLN A 13 10.49 -4.53 2.15
CA GLN A 13 10.11 -3.21 1.62
C GLN A 13 8.81 -3.20 0.83
N ILE A 14 8.21 -4.36 0.56
CA ILE A 14 6.96 -4.48 -0.20
C ILE A 14 5.78 -4.33 0.75
N VAL A 15 5.06 -3.20 0.65
CA VAL A 15 3.97 -2.84 1.56
C VAL A 15 2.61 -3.29 1.03
N PHE A 16 2.41 -3.20 -0.29
CA PHE A 16 1.15 -3.59 -0.92
C PHE A 16 1.38 -4.45 -2.16
N ARG A 17 0.56 -5.49 -2.29
CA ARG A 17 0.38 -6.25 -3.53
C ARG A 17 -1.08 -6.19 -3.98
N TYR A 18 -1.29 -6.09 -5.29
CA TYR A 18 -2.60 -6.28 -5.89
C TYR A 18 -3.00 -7.75 -5.78
N SER A 19 -4.26 -8.00 -5.41
CA SER A 19 -4.81 -9.35 -5.26
C SER A 19 -6.28 -9.38 -5.66
N THR A 20 -6.78 -10.58 -5.95
CA THR A 20 -8.22 -10.81 -6.09
C THR A 20 -8.92 -10.66 -4.72
N GLU A 21 -10.26 -10.67 -4.71
CA GLU A 21 -11.02 -10.64 -3.45
C GLU A 21 -10.75 -11.86 -2.55
N GLN A 22 -10.28 -12.97 -3.13
CA GLN A 22 -9.86 -14.19 -2.43
C GLN A 22 -8.40 -14.14 -1.96
N GLY A 23 -7.68 -13.06 -2.26
CA GLY A 23 -6.28 -12.87 -1.89
C GLY A 23 -5.28 -13.49 -2.87
N GLU A 24 -5.71 -13.88 -4.07
CA GLU A 24 -4.83 -14.50 -5.06
C GLU A 24 -3.99 -13.45 -5.80
N LEU A 25 -2.71 -13.75 -6.00
CA LEU A 25 -1.76 -12.88 -6.70
C LEU A 25 -1.61 -13.34 -8.15
N ASN A 26 -2.50 -12.88 -9.01
CA ASN A 26 -2.51 -13.24 -10.43
C ASN A 26 -2.53 -11.97 -11.32
N ASN A 27 -2.26 -12.16 -12.61
CA ASN A 27 -2.17 -11.05 -13.57
C ASN A 27 -3.50 -10.30 -13.73
N ASP A 28 -4.64 -10.97 -13.54
CA ASP A 28 -5.96 -10.35 -13.66
C ASP A 28 -6.23 -9.34 -12.54
N ALA A 29 -5.66 -9.57 -11.35
CA ALA A 29 -5.73 -8.64 -10.23
C ALA A 29 -4.83 -7.39 -10.43
N ASN A 30 -3.87 -7.44 -11.36
CA ASN A 30 -2.83 -6.43 -11.53
C ASN A 30 -3.22 -5.38 -12.58
N PRO A 31 -3.63 -4.16 -12.16
CA PRO A 31 -4.19 -3.18 -13.09
C PRO A 31 -3.15 -2.52 -14.00
N ASN A 32 -1.86 -2.65 -13.70
CA ASN A 32 -0.78 -1.92 -14.37
C ASN A 32 0.39 -2.80 -14.82
N GLY A 33 0.31 -4.12 -14.60
CA GLY A 33 1.36 -5.07 -14.98
C GLY A 33 2.63 -4.94 -14.14
N SER A 34 2.57 -4.38 -12.93
CA SER A 34 3.72 -4.27 -12.03
C SER A 34 4.31 -5.65 -11.72
N LEU A 35 5.64 -5.75 -11.67
CA LEU A 35 6.32 -6.99 -11.27
C LEU A 35 5.85 -7.45 -9.88
N ASP A 36 5.63 -8.75 -9.72
CA ASP A 36 5.14 -9.38 -8.47
C ASP A 36 3.87 -8.72 -7.86
N ASN A 37 3.04 -8.11 -8.71
CA ASN A 37 1.82 -7.41 -8.30
C ASN A 37 2.07 -6.25 -7.32
N ILE A 38 3.29 -5.69 -7.27
CA ILE A 38 3.66 -4.67 -6.28
C ILE A 38 2.94 -3.35 -6.56
N GLY A 39 2.07 -2.95 -5.62
CA GLY A 39 1.36 -1.67 -5.63
C GLY A 39 2.02 -0.58 -4.76
N GLY A 40 2.98 -0.94 -3.91
CA GLY A 40 3.65 0.02 -3.05
C GLY A 40 4.85 -0.54 -2.29
N ILE A 41 5.85 0.31 -2.08
CA ILE A 41 7.10 0.00 -1.40
C ILE A 41 7.47 1.07 -0.37
N CYS A 42 8.35 0.75 0.58
CA CYS A 42 8.93 1.70 1.52
C CYS A 42 10.46 1.82 1.41
N ASN A 43 11.05 2.85 2.02
CA ASN A 43 12.50 2.93 2.20
C ASN A 43 13.01 1.93 3.27
N LEU A 44 14.33 1.78 3.38
CA LEU A 44 14.97 0.86 4.33
C LEU A 44 14.64 1.20 5.79
N GLU A 45 14.51 2.50 6.11
CA GLU A 45 14.11 2.96 7.44
C GLU A 45 12.61 2.80 7.72
N GLN A 46 11.83 2.31 6.74
CA GLN A 46 10.39 2.04 6.83
C GLN A 46 9.54 3.22 7.32
N ASN A 47 9.99 4.45 7.05
CA ASN A 47 9.32 5.69 7.46
C ASN A 47 8.79 6.53 6.29
N CYS A 48 9.08 6.10 5.06
CA CYS A 48 8.58 6.69 3.83
C CYS A 48 8.01 5.57 2.94
N VAL A 49 6.75 5.73 2.51
CA VAL A 49 6.05 4.76 1.67
C VAL A 49 5.63 5.45 0.37
N GLY A 50 5.97 4.83 -0.76
CA GLY A 50 5.47 5.18 -2.08
C GLY A 50 4.44 4.15 -2.56
N ILE A 51 3.27 4.61 -2.98
CA ILE A 51 2.18 3.74 -3.47
C ILE A 51 1.62 4.26 -4.78
N MET A 52 1.18 3.35 -5.64
CA MET A 52 0.38 3.66 -6.83
C MET A 52 -1.13 3.73 -6.56
N PRO A 53 -1.73 2.91 -5.67
CA PRO A 53 -3.10 3.11 -5.23
C PRO A 53 -3.33 4.52 -4.66
N HIS A 54 -4.56 5.01 -4.82
CA HIS A 54 -4.99 6.34 -4.35
C HIS A 54 -5.89 6.22 -3.12
N PRO A 55 -5.36 5.98 -1.91
CA PRO A 55 -6.18 5.82 -0.71
C PRO A 55 -6.91 7.10 -0.33
N GLU A 56 -6.41 8.27 -0.73
CA GLU A 56 -7.08 9.55 -0.53
C GLU A 56 -8.44 9.61 -1.23
N ARG A 57 -8.59 8.92 -2.37
CA ARG A 57 -9.86 8.81 -3.11
C ARG A 57 -10.80 7.74 -2.53
N ALA A 58 -10.33 6.99 -1.54
CA ALA A 58 -11.07 5.94 -0.84
C ALA A 58 -11.20 6.22 0.67
N SER A 59 -10.98 7.48 1.10
CA SER A 59 -11.08 7.89 2.51
C SER A 59 -12.51 8.22 2.96
N GLU A 60 -13.42 8.47 2.01
CA GLU A 60 -14.84 8.70 2.29
C GLU A 60 -15.72 7.92 1.32
N ALA A 61 -16.81 7.36 1.85
CA ALA A 61 -17.73 6.54 1.06
C ALA A 61 -18.39 7.30 -0.11
N ILE A 62 -18.53 8.63 -0.02
CA ILE A 62 -19.16 9.44 -1.07
C ILE A 62 -18.29 9.62 -2.32
N ILE A 63 -16.96 9.62 -2.16
CA ILE A 63 -16.00 9.78 -3.28
C ILE A 63 -15.43 8.44 -3.77
N SER A 64 -15.55 7.38 -2.97
CA SER A 64 -15.05 6.04 -3.31
C SER A 64 -15.95 5.35 -4.35
N PRO A 65 -15.41 4.83 -5.47
CA PRO A 65 -16.18 4.03 -6.44
C PRO A 65 -16.82 2.78 -5.83
N LYS A 66 -16.24 2.27 -4.74
CA LYS A 66 -16.72 1.08 -4.02
C LYS A 66 -17.62 1.43 -2.83
N LYS A 67 -17.92 2.72 -2.61
CA LYS A 67 -18.70 3.22 -1.46
C LYS A 67 -18.13 2.79 -0.10
N THR A 68 -16.80 2.77 0.01
CA THR A 68 -16.06 2.43 1.23
C THR A 68 -15.21 3.61 1.71
N ASP A 69 -14.75 3.55 2.95
CA ASP A 69 -13.81 4.48 3.58
C ASP A 69 -12.47 3.82 3.93
N HIS A 70 -12.18 2.65 3.36
CA HIS A 70 -11.02 1.83 3.75
C HIS A 70 -9.67 2.54 3.59
N GLY A 71 -9.55 3.47 2.63
CA GLY A 71 -8.33 4.26 2.44
C GLY A 71 -7.99 5.13 3.64
N ARG A 72 -9.00 5.53 4.42
CA ARG A 72 -8.83 6.33 5.64
C ARG A 72 -7.94 5.65 6.68
N LYS A 73 -8.01 4.31 6.77
CA LYS A 73 -7.24 3.53 7.75
C LYS A 73 -5.73 3.75 7.64
N ILE A 74 -5.22 4.06 6.44
CA ILE A 74 -3.80 4.39 6.23
C ILE A 74 -3.46 5.69 6.98
N PHE A 75 -4.26 6.74 6.80
CA PHE A 75 -4.04 8.03 7.46
C PHE A 75 -4.26 7.96 8.97
N ASP A 76 -5.29 7.23 9.42
CA ASP A 76 -5.53 7.01 10.85
C ASP A 76 -4.33 6.31 11.49
N SER A 77 -3.69 5.35 10.81
CA SER A 77 -2.49 4.68 11.32
C SER A 77 -1.29 5.62 11.46
N MET A 78 -1.12 6.59 10.55
CA MET A 78 -0.07 7.61 10.65
C MET A 78 -0.31 8.53 11.85
N VAL A 79 -1.56 8.95 12.07
CA VAL A 79 -1.95 9.78 13.23
C VAL A 79 -1.67 9.02 14.52
N GLU A 80 -2.07 7.76 14.61
CA GLU A 80 -1.82 6.92 15.79
C GLU A 80 -0.32 6.70 16.04
N PHE A 81 0.48 6.51 14.99
CA PHE A 81 1.93 6.43 15.11
C PHE A 81 2.54 7.69 15.71
N ILE A 82 2.13 8.87 15.22
CA ILE A 82 2.63 10.16 15.72
C ILE A 82 2.23 10.35 17.19
N LYS A 83 0.96 10.08 17.54
CA LYS A 83 0.46 10.20 18.92
C LYS A 83 1.28 9.37 19.91
N ARG A 84 1.59 8.12 19.57
CA ARG A 84 2.41 7.22 20.41
C ARG A 84 3.85 7.69 20.60
N ARG A 85 4.34 8.57 19.71
CA ARG A 85 5.72 9.05 19.71
C ARG A 85 5.90 10.38 20.45
N ILE A 86 4.79 11.10 20.66
CA ILE A 86 4.74 12.37 21.41
C ILE A 86 4.20 12.19 22.84
N SER A 87 3.60 11.05 23.15
CA SER A 87 3.21 10.62 24.51
C SER A 87 4.39 9.99 25.24
#